data_AF-A0A366J866-F1
#
_entry.id   AF-A0A366J866-F1
#
_cell.length_a   1.000
_cell.length_b   1.000
_cell.length_c   1.000
_cell.angle_alpha   90.00
_cell.angle_beta   90.00
_cell.angle_gamma   90.00
#
_symmetry.space_group_name_H-M   'P 1'
#
loop_
_entity.id
_entity.type
_entity.pdbx_description
1 polymer ?
#
loop_
_entity_poly.entity_id
_entity_poly.type
_entity_poly.pdbx_seq_one_letter_code
_entity_poly.pdbx_strand_id
1 'polypeptide(L)'
;MGIIILPLFLFWVICFLFSLRIGYALLKEEKLFAYKLLPTIAAILLAIMYMQHSLNQFEGNESLWAFEILFFFLFNIEAALLYLAALLTYFLFKKRIQNPSIKSLIFIITFSISLGTLLGSFGSESFMEKHNIEQTH
;
A
#
# COMPACT_ATOMS: atom_id res chain seq x y z
N MET A 1 21.95 -8.34 0.00
CA MET A 1 20.60 -8.33 0.63
C MET A 1 19.44 -8.44 -0.38
N GLY A 2 19.70 -8.35 -1.70
CA GLY A 2 18.65 -8.51 -2.74
C GLY A 2 17.87 -9.83 -2.71
N ILE A 3 18.45 -10.91 -2.16
CA ILE A 3 17.78 -12.22 -2.01
C ILE A 3 16.57 -12.15 -1.07
N ILE A 4 16.57 -11.27 -0.06
CA ILE A 4 15.44 -11.11 0.88
C ILE A 4 14.45 -10.05 0.39
N ILE A 5 14.96 -8.99 -0.24
CA ILE A 5 14.16 -7.90 -0.79
C ILE A 5 13.21 -8.40 -1.87
N LEU A 6 13.71 -9.20 -2.82
CA LEU A 6 12.93 -9.60 -3.99
C LEU A 6 11.68 -10.44 -3.62
N PRO A 7 11.76 -11.48 -2.76
CA PRO A 7 10.59 -12.22 -2.30
C PRO A 7 9.56 -11.32 -1.59
N LEU A 8 10.03 -10.38 -0.76
CA LEU A 8 9.13 -9.51 -0.01
C LEU A 8 8.46 -8.47 -0.92
N PHE A 9 9.21 -7.94 -1.88
CA PHE A 9 8.66 -7.11 -2.93
C PHE A 9 7.58 -7.85 -3.73
N LEU A 10 7.86 -9.09 -4.16
CA LEU A 10 6.90 -9.94 -4.85
C LEU A 10 5.66 -10.25 -3.98
N PHE A 11 5.84 -10.42 -2.67
CA PHE A 11 4.72 -10.54 -1.73
C PHE A 11 3.80 -9.32 -1.80
N TRP A 12 4.35 -8.10 -1.77
CA TRP A 12 3.55 -6.88 -1.89
C TRP A 12 2.89 -6.71 -3.27
N VAL A 13 3.55 -7.16 -4.35
CA VAL A 13 2.93 -7.24 -5.69
C VAL A 13 1.72 -8.18 -5.68
N ILE A 14 1.84 -9.35 -5.05
CA ILE A 14 0.72 -10.29 -4.89
C ILE A 14 -0.40 -9.64 -4.07
N CYS A 15 -0.08 -8.97 -2.97
CA CYS A 15 -1.03 -8.23 -2.15
C CYS A 15 -1.78 -7.14 -2.94
N PHE A 16 -1.08 -6.45 -3.85
CA PHE A 16 -1.67 -5.45 -4.75
C PHE A 16 -2.62 -6.08 -5.78
N LEU A 17 -2.19 -7.15 -6.46
CA LEU A 17 -3.06 -7.88 -7.38
C LEU A 17 -4.27 -8.47 -6.65
N PHE A 18 -4.09 -8.90 -5.40
CA PHE A 18 -5.16 -9.42 -4.58
C PHE A 18 -6.15 -8.33 -4.15
N SER A 19 -5.68 -7.13 -3.82
CA SER A 19 -6.54 -5.99 -3.45
C SER A 19 -7.43 -5.56 -4.64
N LEU A 20 -6.91 -5.58 -5.87
CA LEU A 20 -7.70 -5.38 -7.09
C LEU A 20 -8.81 -6.42 -7.23
N ARG A 21 -8.49 -7.71 -7.01
CA ARG A 21 -9.48 -8.79 -7.06
C ARG A 21 -10.54 -8.65 -5.97
N ILE A 22 -10.15 -8.30 -4.74
CA ILE A 22 -11.07 -8.04 -3.63
C ILE A 22 -11.99 -6.86 -3.98
N GLY A 23 -11.42 -5.75 -4.42
CA GLY A 23 -12.16 -4.55 -4.81
C GLY A 23 -13.21 -4.86 -5.87
N TYR A 24 -12.82 -5.56 -6.93
CA TYR A 24 -13.78 -6.02 -7.95
C TYR A 24 -14.86 -6.92 -7.35
N ALA A 25 -14.49 -7.93 -6.57
CA ALA A 25 -15.45 -8.87 -5.99
C ALA A 25 -16.45 -8.21 -5.04
N LEU A 26 -16.02 -7.20 -4.29
CA LEU A 26 -16.84 -6.46 -3.33
C LEU A 26 -17.74 -5.40 -3.99
N LEU A 27 -17.22 -4.70 -4.99
CA LEU A 27 -17.87 -3.52 -5.54
C LEU A 27 -18.65 -3.79 -6.84
N LYS A 28 -18.46 -4.94 -7.51
CA LYS A 28 -19.13 -5.24 -8.79
C LYS A 28 -20.66 -5.20 -8.70
N GLU A 29 -21.23 -5.65 -7.59
CA GLU A 29 -22.69 -5.79 -7.38
C GLU A 29 -23.35 -4.46 -7.00
N GLU A 30 -22.56 -3.44 -6.68
CA GLU A 30 -23.07 -2.13 -6.30
C GLU A 30 -23.65 -1.41 -7.54
N LYS A 31 -24.94 -1.04 -7.46
CA LYS A 31 -25.67 -0.40 -8.56
C LYS A 31 -25.25 1.04 -8.78
N LEU A 32 -24.92 1.75 -7.70
CA LEU A 32 -24.51 3.14 -7.76
C LEU A 32 -23.04 3.25 -8.13
N PHE A 33 -22.76 3.96 -9.22
CA PHE A 33 -21.40 4.18 -9.72
C PHE A 33 -20.49 4.88 -8.71
N ALA A 34 -21.05 5.73 -7.84
CA ALA A 34 -20.33 6.39 -6.76
C ALA A 34 -19.59 5.40 -5.84
N TYR A 35 -20.18 4.24 -5.52
CA TYR A 35 -19.54 3.21 -4.69
C TYR A 35 -18.46 2.40 -5.43
N LYS A 36 -18.23 2.66 -6.72
CA LYS A 36 -17.12 2.08 -7.50
C LYS A 36 -16.01 3.11 -7.68
N LEU A 37 -16.38 4.33 -8.10
CA LEU A 37 -15.42 5.37 -8.43
C LEU A 37 -14.82 6.03 -7.18
N LEU A 38 -15.64 6.45 -6.22
CA LEU A 38 -15.14 7.20 -5.05
C LEU A 38 -14.16 6.38 -4.21
N PRO A 39 -14.40 5.09 -3.92
CA PRO A 39 -13.42 4.28 -3.18
C PRO A 39 -12.11 4.11 -3.95
N THR A 40 -12.16 4.01 -5.28
CA THR A 40 -10.95 3.89 -6.11
C THR A 40 -10.11 5.16 -6.06
N ILE A 41 -10.75 6.32 -6.23
CA ILE A 41 -10.06 7.63 -6.11
C ILE A 41 -9.50 7.79 -4.71
N ALA A 42 -10.30 7.52 -3.68
CA ALA A 42 -9.86 7.62 -2.28
C ALA A 42 -8.67 6.69 -1.99
N ALA A 43 -8.69 5.46 -2.49
CA ALA A 43 -7.60 4.51 -2.31
C ALA A 43 -6.30 4.97 -2.97
N ILE A 44 -6.37 5.53 -4.18
CA ILE A 44 -5.21 6.10 -4.89
C ILE A 44 -4.66 7.31 -4.12
N LEU A 45 -5.52 8.24 -3.71
CA LEU A 45 -5.09 9.42 -2.94
C LEU A 45 -4.43 9.02 -1.62
N LEU A 46 -5.03 8.07 -0.89
CA LEU A 46 -4.46 7.55 0.35
C LEU A 46 -3.15 6.79 0.11
N ALA A 47 -2.98 6.09 -1.01
CA ALA A 47 -1.70 5.45 -1.37
C ALA A 47 -0.59 6.50 -1.53
N ILE A 48 -0.89 7.59 -2.25
CA ILE A 48 0.05 8.69 -2.48
C ILE A 48 0.36 9.41 -1.16
N MET A 49 -0.66 9.68 -0.35
CA MET A 49 -0.48 10.30 0.98
C MET A 49 0.36 9.42 1.91
N TYR A 50 0.08 8.11 1.96
CA TYR A 50 0.87 7.15 2.74
C TYR A 50 2.34 7.13 2.28
N MET A 51 2.57 7.07 0.96
CA MET A 51 3.91 7.11 0.37
C MET A 51 4.64 8.40 0.73
N GLN A 52 4.04 9.57 0.48
CA GLN A 52 4.66 10.86 0.78
C GLN A 52 4.93 11.03 2.27
N HIS A 53 3.95 10.73 3.12
CA HIS A 53 4.10 10.84 4.56
C HIS A 53 5.24 9.95 5.08
N SER A 54 5.36 8.75 4.54
CA SER A 54 6.44 7.81 4.87
C SER A 54 7.80 8.31 4.38
N LEU A 55 7.89 8.82 3.16
CA LEU A 55 9.14 9.36 2.60
C LEU A 55 9.63 10.60 3.34
N ASN A 56 8.71 11.48 3.75
CA ASN A 56 9.06 12.70 4.48
C ASN A 56 9.70 12.42 5.86
N GLN A 57 9.59 11.20 6.40
CA GLN A 57 10.32 10.81 7.63
C GLN A 57 11.84 10.76 7.40
N PHE A 58 12.27 10.65 6.14
CA PHE A 58 13.67 10.63 5.74
C PHE A 58 14.17 12.00 5.28
N GLU A 59 13.29 13.00 5.21
CA GLU A 59 13.64 14.37 4.85
C GLU A 59 14.50 14.98 5.98
N GLY A 60 15.75 15.30 5.65
CA GLY A 60 16.73 15.84 6.61
C GLY A 60 17.87 14.90 6.98
N ASN A 61 17.85 13.64 6.51
CA ASN A 61 19.03 12.77 6.63
C ASN A 61 20.09 13.16 5.59
N GLU A 62 21.35 13.30 6.01
CA GLU A 62 22.47 13.60 5.12
C GLU A 62 22.94 12.37 4.32
N SER A 63 22.82 11.18 4.93
CA SER A 63 23.13 9.90 4.30
C SER A 63 22.18 8.81 4.75
N LEU A 64 21.85 7.89 3.85
CA LEU A 64 21.04 6.71 4.13
C LEU A 64 21.66 5.49 3.46
N TRP A 65 21.40 4.31 4.01
CA TRP A 65 21.75 3.09 3.33
C TRP A 65 20.90 2.93 2.06
N ALA A 66 21.50 2.45 0.95
CA ALA A 66 20.86 2.40 -0.36
C ALA A 66 19.47 1.71 -0.37
N PHE A 67 19.25 0.76 0.53
CA PHE A 67 17.98 0.04 0.64
C PHE A 67 17.13 0.46 1.84
N GLU A 68 17.52 1.45 2.63
CA GLU A 68 16.87 1.79 3.91
C GLU A 68 15.39 2.16 3.74
N ILE A 69 15.09 3.09 2.84
CA ILE A 69 13.73 3.50 2.51
C ILE A 69 12.92 2.32 1.96
N LEU A 70 13.54 1.52 1.08
CA LEU A 70 12.91 0.33 0.52
C LEU A 70 12.57 -0.69 1.61
N PHE A 71 13.48 -0.95 2.56
CA PHE A 71 13.23 -1.82 3.70
C PHE A 71 12.12 -1.27 4.59
N PHE A 72 12.12 0.04 4.85
CA PHE A 72 11.07 0.69 5.63
C PHE A 72 9.68 0.40 5.05
N PHE A 73 9.49 0.57 3.74
CA PHE A 73 8.21 0.28 3.11
C PHE A 73 7.85 -1.20 3.13
N LEU A 74 8.79 -2.07 2.76
CA LEU A 74 8.52 -3.51 2.64
C LEU A 74 8.27 -4.20 4.00
N PHE A 75 8.92 -3.74 5.06
CA PHE A 75 8.81 -4.29 6.42
C PHE A 75 7.97 -3.44 7.37
N ASN A 76 7.18 -2.49 6.87
CA ASN A 76 6.32 -1.66 7.71
C ASN A 76 5.27 -2.52 8.43
N ILE A 77 5.49 -2.78 9.72
CA ILE A 77 4.64 -3.68 10.51
C ILE A 77 3.23 -3.12 10.71
N GLU A 78 3.09 -1.81 10.86
CA GLU A 78 1.80 -1.15 11.05
C GLU A 78 0.93 -1.30 9.79
N ALA A 79 1.54 -1.03 8.62
CA ALA A 79 0.91 -1.21 7.32
C ALA A 79 0.54 -2.68 7.08
N ALA A 80 1.45 -3.62 7.40
CA ALA A 80 1.20 -5.05 7.26
C ALA A 80 0.05 -5.53 8.17
N LEU A 81 0.01 -5.07 9.43
CA LEU A 81 -1.07 -5.39 10.37
C LEU A 81 -2.41 -4.84 9.91
N LEU A 82 -2.45 -3.60 9.43
CA LEU A 82 -3.68 -2.98 8.93
C LEU A 82 -4.19 -3.65 7.66
N TYR A 83 -3.29 -3.99 6.74
CA TYR A 83 -3.62 -4.79 5.54
C TYR A 83 -4.18 -6.16 5.95
N LEU A 84 -3.52 -6.86 6.87
CA LEU A 84 -3.95 -8.18 7.35
C LEU A 84 -5.30 -8.10 8.05
N ALA A 85 -5.57 -7.08 8.86
CA ALA A 85 -6.86 -6.87 9.51
C ALA A 85 -7.99 -6.69 8.48
N ALA A 86 -7.76 -5.90 7.43
CA ALA A 86 -8.72 -5.74 6.33
C ALA A 86 -8.92 -7.06 5.56
N LEU A 87 -7.85 -7.81 5.32
CA LEU A 87 -7.88 -9.11 4.66
C LEU A 87 -8.67 -10.16 5.46
N LEU A 88 -8.42 -10.25 6.77
CA LEU A 88 -9.16 -11.13 7.68
C LEU A 88 -10.64 -10.75 7.74
N THR A 89 -10.93 -9.44 7.77
CA THR A 89 -12.31 -8.95 7.72
C THR A 89 -13.02 -9.41 6.45
N TYR A 90 -12.33 -9.32 5.30
CA TYR A 90 -12.84 -9.84 4.04
C TYR A 90 -13.13 -11.34 4.12
N PHE A 91 -12.20 -12.17 4.57
CA PHE A 91 -12.37 -13.63 4.55
C PHE A 91 -13.39 -14.14 5.57
N LEU A 92 -13.36 -13.63 6.80
CA LEU A 92 -14.22 -14.10 7.89
C LEU A 92 -15.67 -13.62 7.73
N PHE A 93 -15.86 -12.41 7.20
CA PHE A 93 -17.17 -11.76 7.16
C PHE A 93 -17.73 -11.54 5.75
N LYS A 94 -17.08 -12.06 4.69
CA LYS A 94 -17.49 -11.86 3.28
C LYS A 94 -19.01 -11.96 3.04
N LYS A 95 -19.65 -12.99 3.59
CA LYS A 95 -21.08 -13.27 3.39
C LYS A 95 -22.00 -12.40 4.25
N ARG A 96 -21.47 -11.80 5.33
CA ARG A 96 -22.22 -10.97 6.29
C ARG A 96 -22.09 -9.47 5.99
N ILE A 97 -21.03 -9.06 5.28
CA ILE A 97 -20.82 -7.65 4.91
C ILE A 97 -21.76 -7.28 3.76
N GLN A 98 -22.92 -6.73 4.11
CA GLN A 98 -23.87 -6.18 3.14
C GLN A 98 -23.68 -4.67 2.94
N ASN A 99 -23.13 -3.97 3.94
CA ASN A 99 -22.96 -2.51 3.89
C ASN A 99 -21.90 -2.09 2.85
N PRO A 100 -22.26 -1.33 1.80
CA PRO A 100 -21.33 -0.88 0.75
C PRO A 100 -20.15 -0.06 1.27
N SER A 101 -20.34 0.69 2.35
CA SER A 101 -19.27 1.51 2.96
C SER A 101 -18.18 0.63 3.57
N ILE A 102 -18.54 -0.47 4.22
CA ILE A 102 -17.57 -1.43 4.78
C ILE A 102 -16.81 -2.12 3.65
N LYS A 103 -17.51 -2.53 2.59
CA LYS A 103 -16.89 -3.10 1.37
C LYS A 103 -15.87 -2.14 0.77
N SER A 104 -16.25 -0.87 0.65
CA SER A 104 -15.40 0.21 0.15
C SER A 104 -14.18 0.41 1.05
N LEU A 105 -14.35 0.41 2.37
CA LEU A 105 -13.27 0.59 3.32
C LEU A 105 -12.23 -0.53 3.24
N ILE A 106 -12.67 -1.79 3.15
CA ILE A 106 -11.77 -2.94 2.97
C ILE A 106 -10.94 -2.79 1.69
N PHE A 107 -11.59 -2.41 0.59
CA PHE A 107 -10.89 -2.16 -0.66
C PHE A 107 -9.89 -1.00 -0.53
N ILE A 108 -10.31 0.14 0.03
CA ILE A 108 -9.47 1.32 0.22
C ILE A 108 -8.20 0.95 0.99
N ILE A 109 -8.34 0.27 2.13
CA ILE A 109 -7.19 -0.10 2.98
C ILE A 109 -6.25 -1.05 2.25
N THR A 110 -6.79 -2.15 1.70
CA THR A 110 -5.94 -3.15 1.04
C THR A 110 -5.24 -2.58 -0.19
N PHE A 111 -5.93 -1.76 -0.98
CA PHE A 111 -5.36 -1.14 -2.17
C PHE A 111 -4.37 -0.03 -1.84
N SER A 112 -4.70 0.89 -0.92
CA SER A 112 -3.84 2.02 -0.62
C SER A 112 -2.52 1.61 0.01
N ILE A 113 -2.54 0.65 0.93
CA ILE A 113 -1.35 0.12 1.57
C ILE A 113 -0.48 -0.60 0.54
N SER A 114 -1.04 -1.57 -0.20
CA SER A 114 -0.24 -2.36 -1.15
C SER A 114 0.34 -1.50 -2.28
N LEU A 115 -0.44 -0.56 -2.82
CA LEU A 115 0.03 0.36 -3.84
C LEU A 115 1.06 1.34 -3.27
N GLY A 116 0.79 1.97 -2.14
CA GLY A 116 1.69 2.96 -1.55
C GLY A 116 3.02 2.34 -1.10
N THR A 117 3.00 1.10 -0.60
CA THR A 117 4.22 0.33 -0.30
C THR A 117 5.06 0.10 -1.56
N LEU A 118 4.43 -0.29 -2.67
CA LEU A 118 5.14 -0.51 -3.94
C LEU A 118 5.68 0.79 -4.53
N LEU A 119 4.86 1.86 -4.55
CA LEU A 119 5.27 3.17 -5.04
C LEU A 119 6.41 3.76 -4.21
N GLY A 120 6.33 3.64 -2.88
CA GLY A 120 7.40 4.09 -1.98
C GLY A 120 8.68 3.30 -2.15
N SER A 121 8.58 1.98 -2.35
CA SER A 121 9.74 1.13 -2.62
C SER A 121 10.44 1.52 -3.92
N PHE A 122 9.68 1.75 -5.01
CA PHE A 122 10.24 2.20 -6.30
C PHE A 122 10.73 3.66 -6.28
N GLY A 123 10.08 4.52 -5.51
CA GLY A 123 10.41 5.94 -5.42
C GLY A 123 11.63 6.24 -4.53
N SER A 124 12.20 5.23 -3.86
CA SER A 124 13.29 5.40 -2.89
C SER A 124 14.52 6.07 -3.49
N GLU A 125 15.05 5.55 -4.60
CA GLU A 125 16.23 6.11 -5.28
C GLU A 125 15.98 7.54 -5.77
N SER A 126 14.85 7.76 -6.44
CA SER A 126 14.47 9.09 -6.96
C SER A 126 14.26 10.11 -5.84
N PHE A 127 13.76 9.68 -4.67
CA PHE A 127 13.62 10.53 -3.50
C PHE A 127 14.97 10.96 -2.93
N MET A 128 15.92 10.03 -2.82
CA MET A 128 17.28 10.32 -2.33
C MET A 128 18.01 11.28 -3.28
N GLU A 129 17.91 11.04 -4.59
CA GLU A 129 18.48 11.91 -5.62
C GLU A 129 17.90 13.33 -5.53
N LYS A 130 16.57 13.45 -5.38
CA LYS A 130 15.89 14.75 -5.28
C LYS A 130 16.30 15.55 -4.05
N HIS A 131 16.62 14.90 -2.94
CA HIS A 131 16.98 15.56 -1.67
C HIS A 131 18.49 15.58 -1.41
N ASN A 132 19.32 15.20 -2.40
CA ASN A 132 20.78 15.11 -2.27
C ASN A 132 21.26 14.26 -1.08
N ILE A 133 20.54 13.17 -0.79
CA ILE A 133 20.92 12.26 0.30
C ILE A 133 22.00 11.31 -0.21
N GLU A 134 23.15 11.25 0.46
CA GLU A 134 24.24 10.35 0.08
C GLU A 134 23.85 8.89 0.32
N GLN A 135 24.09 8.03 -0.68
CA GLN A 135 23.88 6.59 -0.56
C GLN A 135 25.11 5.92 0.06
N THR A 136 24.91 5.23 1.17
CA THR A 136 25.91 4.37 1.81
C THR A 136 25.70 2.89 1.45
N HIS A 137 26.78 2.11 1.47
CA HIS A 137 26.84 0.71 0.99
C HIS A 137 25.95 -0.28 1.73
#